data_AF-A0A9Q0KSB5-F1
#
_entry.id   AF-A0A9Q0KSB5-F1
#
_cell.length_a   1.000
_cell.length_b   1.000
_cell.length_c   1.000
_cell.angle_alpha   90.00
_cell.angle_beta   90.00
_cell.angle_gamma   90.00
#
_symmetry.space_group_name_H-M   'P 1'
#
loop_
_entity.id
_entity.type
_entity.pdbx_description
1 polymer ?
#
loop_
_entity_poly.entity_id
_entity_poly.type
_entity_poly.pdbx_seq_one_letter_code
_entity_poly.pdbx_strand_id
1 'polypeptide(L)'
;MKLLNSGNLVLYSGGSMNRILWQSFDHPTHIQLPGMKLGLDRRTGLNRVLTSWRSKDDPGRGIYSFGFDPRGSPQKFLDKGSARIWRSGPWNGQRFSGIPQMTQSYVYSYAFVNTTDELYVVYNIYNSSIFSPFVLDDSGAIHHMMWGESNRRWNTFYSAPSDWCDYYGQCAAYGSCRRENTVRCVCLPGFQPKSPTDWYLSEWSDGCGGGAQTPTDWYSNRFHEETPGGKNGKPDGSF
;
A
#
# COMPACT_ATOMS: atom_id res chain seq x y z
N MET A 1 15.71 0.14 -33.02
CA MET A 1 15.76 0.26 -31.54
C MET A 1 16.02 1.71 -31.18
N LYS A 2 15.39 2.24 -30.13
CA LYS A 2 15.53 3.65 -29.73
C LYS A 2 15.42 3.79 -28.21
N LEU A 3 16.30 4.56 -27.60
CA LEU A 3 16.15 5.00 -26.21
C LEU A 3 15.35 6.31 -26.20
N LEU A 4 14.25 6.33 -25.45
CA LEU A 4 13.40 7.52 -25.28
C LEU A 4 13.90 8.39 -24.11
N ASN A 5 13.50 9.66 -24.09
CA ASN A 5 13.85 10.58 -23.00
C ASN A 5 13.31 10.13 -21.62
N SER A 6 12.30 9.25 -21.60
CA SER A 6 11.81 8.62 -20.37
C SER A 6 12.76 7.55 -19.81
N GLY A 7 13.79 7.15 -20.55
CA GLY A 7 14.62 5.98 -20.24
C GLY A 7 14.07 4.66 -20.79
N ASN A 8 12.91 4.68 -21.44
CA ASN A 8 12.35 3.48 -22.06
C ASN A 8 13.13 3.13 -23.34
N LEU A 9 13.65 1.91 -23.41
CA LEU A 9 14.36 1.37 -24.55
C LEU A 9 13.40 0.54 -25.39
N VAL A 10 13.11 0.98 -26.60
CA VAL A 10 12.02 0.43 -27.43
C VAL A 10 12.55 -0.18 -28.72
N LEU A 11 12.07 -1.39 -29.01
CA LEU A 11 12.29 -2.07 -30.29
C LEU A 11 11.04 -1.93 -31.15
N TYR A 12 11.19 -1.40 -32.36
CA TYR A 12 10.12 -1.24 -33.34
C TYR A 12 10.23 -2.29 -34.46
N SER A 13 9.09 -2.60 -35.07
CA SER A 13 9.02 -3.40 -36.30
C SER A 13 9.73 -2.69 -37.46
N GLY A 14 10.48 -3.42 -38.28
CA GLY A 14 11.12 -2.86 -39.48
C GLY A 14 10.11 -2.30 -40.47
N GLY A 15 10.39 -1.13 -41.04
CA GLY A 15 9.60 -0.48 -42.11
C GLY A 15 8.72 0.70 -41.67
N SER A 16 8.30 0.77 -40.40
CA SER A 16 7.64 1.96 -39.82
C SER A 16 7.73 1.94 -38.28
N MET A 17 7.97 3.08 -37.65
CA MET A 17 7.95 3.23 -36.17
C MET A 17 6.53 3.09 -35.57
N ASN A 18 5.64 2.34 -36.18
CA ASN A 18 4.22 2.26 -35.79
C ASN A 18 3.92 1.12 -34.80
N ARG A 19 4.75 0.06 -34.78
CA ARG A 19 4.52 -1.11 -33.90
C ARG A 19 5.69 -1.36 -32.97
N ILE A 20 5.44 -1.29 -31.67
CA ILE A 20 6.36 -1.71 -30.62
C ILE A 20 6.38 -3.25 -30.57
N LEU A 21 7.56 -3.84 -30.71
CA LEU A 21 7.79 -5.28 -30.54
C LEU A 21 8.22 -5.62 -29.11
N TRP A 22 8.94 -4.72 -28.46
CA TRP A 22 9.48 -4.90 -27.12
C TRP A 22 9.81 -3.52 -26.51
N GLN A 23 9.72 -3.41 -25.18
CA GLN A 23 10.15 -2.21 -24.46
C GLN A 23 10.70 -2.56 -23.07
N SER A 24 11.73 -1.84 -22.61
CA SER A 24 12.35 -2.10 -21.30
C SER A 24 11.40 -1.84 -20.13
N PHE A 25 10.44 -0.93 -20.28
CA PHE A 25 9.46 -0.63 -19.24
C PHE A 25 8.52 -1.81 -18.89
N ASP A 26 8.42 -2.80 -19.77
CA ASP A 26 7.68 -4.04 -19.53
C ASP A 26 8.48 -5.08 -18.73
N HIS A 27 9.79 -4.84 -18.53
CA HIS A 27 10.71 -5.74 -17.84
C HIS A 27 11.56 -4.98 -16.81
N PRO A 28 10.93 -4.40 -15.77
CA PRO A 28 11.65 -3.66 -14.75
C PRO A 28 12.65 -4.56 -13.98
N THR A 29 13.69 -3.93 -13.45
CA THR A 29 14.62 -4.56 -12.50
C THR A 29 14.23 -4.19 -11.07
N HIS A 30 15.08 -3.49 -10.33
CA HIS A 30 14.84 -3.04 -8.97
C HIS A 30 14.28 -1.61 -8.90
N ILE A 31 14.09 -0.96 -10.06
CA ILE A 31 13.70 0.45 -10.17
C ILE A 31 12.40 0.62 -10.95
N GLN A 32 11.50 1.47 -10.44
CA GLN A 32 10.41 2.06 -11.21
C GLN A 32 10.74 3.53 -11.48
N LEU A 33 10.77 3.91 -12.76
CA LEU A 33 10.94 5.29 -13.23
C LEU A 33 9.59 5.97 -13.46
N PRO A 34 9.54 7.32 -13.55
CA PRO A 34 8.35 8.03 -13.98
C PRO A 34 7.83 7.52 -15.33
N GLY A 35 6.51 7.34 -15.44
CA GLY A 35 5.85 6.80 -16.64
C GLY A 35 5.88 5.28 -16.77
N MET A 36 6.66 4.55 -15.94
CA MET A 36 6.62 3.09 -15.89
C MET A 36 5.35 2.60 -15.20
N LYS A 37 4.64 1.68 -15.85
CA LYS A 37 3.54 0.93 -15.21
C LYS A 37 4.14 -0.15 -14.30
N LEU A 38 3.74 -0.18 -13.04
CA LEU A 38 3.95 -1.33 -12.16
C LEU A 38 2.62 -2.05 -12.00
N GLY A 39 2.55 -3.34 -12.34
CA GLY A 39 1.33 -4.13 -12.32
C GLY A 39 1.14 -5.05 -13.53
N LEU A 40 -0.07 -5.59 -13.65
CA LEU A 40 -0.45 -6.67 -14.53
C LEU A 40 -1.17 -6.15 -15.79
N ASP A 41 -0.64 -6.50 -16.96
CA ASP A 41 -1.42 -6.54 -18.19
C ASP A 41 -2.21 -7.86 -18.22
N ARG A 42 -3.53 -7.79 -18.12
CA ARG A 42 -4.42 -8.96 -18.06
C ARG A 42 -4.65 -9.57 -19.43
N ARG A 43 -4.47 -8.80 -20.51
CA ARG A 43 -4.57 -9.29 -21.90
C ARG A 43 -3.40 -10.22 -22.25
N THR A 44 -2.19 -9.86 -21.83
CA THR A 44 -0.97 -10.63 -22.14
C THR A 44 -0.52 -11.53 -20.99
N GLY A 45 -1.00 -11.29 -19.78
CA GLY A 45 -0.54 -11.95 -18.56
C GLY A 45 0.79 -11.39 -18.03
N LEU A 46 1.33 -10.33 -18.64
CA LEU A 46 2.59 -9.72 -18.23
C LEU A 46 2.44 -9.01 -16.87
N ASN A 47 3.11 -9.54 -15.85
CA ASN A 47 3.18 -8.92 -14.54
C ASN A 47 4.49 -8.15 -14.35
N ARG A 48 4.41 -6.82 -14.32
CA ARG A 48 5.54 -5.92 -14.09
C ARG A 48 5.77 -5.81 -12.58
N VAL A 49 6.83 -6.45 -12.11
CA VAL A 49 7.23 -6.52 -10.69
C VAL A 49 8.66 -6.03 -10.53
N LEU A 50 8.94 -5.26 -9.48
CA LEU A 50 10.32 -4.95 -9.12
C LEU A 50 10.94 -6.18 -8.46
N THR A 51 12.21 -6.44 -8.75
CA THR A 51 13.01 -7.47 -8.08
C THR A 51 14.32 -6.84 -7.63
N SER A 52 14.70 -7.02 -6.37
CA SER A 52 15.93 -6.44 -5.84
C SER A 52 17.15 -6.99 -6.57
N TRP A 53 18.27 -6.27 -6.45
CA TRP A 53 19.58 -6.87 -6.66
C TRP A 53 19.87 -7.92 -5.59
N ARG A 54 20.83 -8.80 -5.88
CA ARG A 54 21.27 -9.83 -4.94
C ARG A 54 22.08 -9.23 -3.80
N SER A 55 22.91 -8.24 -4.12
CA SER A 55 23.62 -7.40 -3.17
C SER A 55 23.93 -6.06 -3.82
N LYS A 56 24.41 -5.11 -3.03
CA LYS A 56 24.90 -3.81 -3.51
C LYS A 56 25.83 -3.87 -4.73
N ASP A 57 26.67 -4.90 -4.83
CA ASP A 57 27.69 -5.05 -5.87
C ASP A 57 27.37 -6.16 -6.89
N ASP A 58 26.27 -6.92 -6.72
CA ASP A 58 25.81 -7.97 -7.63
C ASP A 58 24.40 -7.63 -8.16
N PRO A 59 24.27 -7.14 -9.42
CA PRO A 59 22.99 -6.81 -10.02
C PRO A 59 22.16 -8.03 -10.42
N GLY A 60 22.64 -9.24 -10.14
CA GLY A 60 21.90 -10.47 -10.26
C GLY A 60 20.58 -10.44 -9.49
N ARG A 61 19.64 -11.31 -9.89
CA ARG A 61 18.31 -11.36 -9.27
C ARG A 61 18.41 -11.68 -7.78
N GLY A 62 17.91 -10.78 -6.95
CA GLY A 62 17.78 -10.95 -5.51
C GLY A 62 16.52 -11.69 -5.09
N ILE A 63 16.33 -11.79 -3.77
CA ILE A 63 15.24 -12.54 -3.14
C ILE A 63 13.99 -11.71 -2.85
N TYR A 64 14.10 -10.39 -2.93
CA TYR A 64 12.98 -9.49 -2.65
C TYR A 64 12.26 -9.11 -3.94
N SER A 65 10.93 -9.07 -3.88
CA SER A 65 10.10 -8.62 -4.99
C SER A 65 8.98 -7.69 -4.53
N PHE A 66 8.63 -6.74 -5.38
CA PHE A 66 7.54 -5.79 -5.11
C PHE A 66 6.59 -5.70 -6.31
N GLY A 67 5.31 -6.01 -6.08
CA GLY A 67 4.33 -6.05 -7.15
C GLY A 67 2.89 -6.18 -6.64
N PHE A 68 1.95 -6.23 -7.57
CA PHE A 68 0.53 -6.40 -7.25
C PHE A 68 0.17 -7.86 -6.94
N ASP A 69 -0.67 -8.04 -5.94
CA ASP A 69 -1.53 -9.22 -5.80
C ASP A 69 -2.92 -8.85 -6.31
N PRO A 70 -3.40 -9.46 -7.41
CA PRO A 70 -4.69 -9.12 -8.01
C PRO A 70 -5.88 -9.74 -7.27
N ARG A 71 -5.67 -10.58 -6.25
CA ARG A 71 -6.75 -11.25 -5.52
C ARG A 71 -7.51 -10.27 -4.63
N GLY A 72 -8.84 -10.32 -4.68
CA GLY A 72 -9.70 -9.42 -3.91
C GLY A 72 -9.55 -7.96 -4.35
N SER A 73 -9.47 -7.04 -3.39
CA SER A 73 -9.11 -5.65 -3.69
C SER A 73 -7.60 -5.56 -3.97
N PRO A 74 -7.17 -5.08 -5.15
CA PRO A 74 -5.77 -5.07 -5.53
C PRO A 74 -4.89 -4.29 -4.54
N GLN A 75 -3.79 -4.94 -4.16
CA GLN A 75 -2.81 -4.41 -3.22
C GLN A 75 -1.42 -4.69 -3.75
N LYS A 76 -0.45 -3.88 -3.35
CA LYS A 76 0.96 -4.17 -3.58
C LYS A 76 1.55 -4.82 -2.35
N PHE A 77 2.44 -5.76 -2.57
CA PHE A 77 3.14 -6.46 -1.53
C PHE A 77 4.63 -6.47 -1.83
N LEU A 78 5.40 -6.32 -0.76
CA LEU A 78 6.83 -6.59 -0.73
C LEU A 78 7.01 -7.98 -0.12
N ASP A 79 7.69 -8.85 -0.84
CA ASP A 79 7.94 -10.23 -0.46
C ASP A 79 9.42 -10.52 -0.35
N LYS A 80 9.77 -11.45 0.52
CA LYS A 80 11.07 -12.12 0.60
C LYS A 80 10.85 -13.60 0.29
N GLY A 81 11.08 -14.01 -0.95
CA GLY A 81 10.66 -15.33 -1.42
C GLY A 81 9.14 -15.51 -1.27
N SER A 82 8.70 -16.46 -0.45
CA SER A 82 7.27 -16.70 -0.17
C SER A 82 6.71 -15.91 1.02
N ALA A 83 7.56 -15.21 1.78
CA ALA A 83 7.15 -14.48 2.97
C ALA A 83 6.78 -13.04 2.64
N ARG A 84 5.58 -12.62 3.08
CA ARG A 84 5.09 -11.24 2.95
C ARG A 84 5.78 -10.37 4.00
N ILE A 85 6.47 -9.31 3.58
CA ILE A 85 7.21 -8.40 4.47
C ILE A 85 6.40 -7.13 4.73
N TRP A 86 5.71 -6.62 3.71
CA TRP A 86 4.94 -5.39 3.81
C TRP A 86 3.77 -5.38 2.82
N ARG A 87 2.72 -4.63 3.14
CA ARG A 87 1.58 -4.40 2.23
C ARG A 87 1.31 -2.92 2.08
N SER A 88 0.98 -2.49 0.87
CA SER A 88 0.51 -1.12 0.63
C SER A 88 -0.90 -0.86 1.15
N GLY A 89 -1.67 -1.92 1.43
CA GLY A 89 -3.11 -1.80 1.58
C GLY A 89 -3.81 -1.40 0.26
N PRO A 90 -5.15 -1.40 0.22
CA PRO A 90 -5.92 -1.15 -0.99
C PRO A 90 -5.84 0.32 -1.41
N TRP A 91 -6.18 0.57 -2.68
CA TRP A 91 -6.39 1.92 -3.19
C TRP A 91 -7.69 2.51 -2.61
N ASN A 92 -7.60 3.67 -1.97
CA ASN A 92 -8.75 4.32 -1.33
C ASN A 92 -9.42 5.40 -2.20
N GLY A 93 -9.10 5.45 -3.49
CA GLY A 93 -9.54 6.50 -4.41
C GLY A 93 -8.51 7.61 -4.62
N GLN A 94 -7.60 7.82 -3.67
CA GLN A 94 -6.58 8.87 -3.72
C GLN A 94 -5.15 8.33 -3.60
N ARG A 95 -4.95 7.30 -2.77
CA ARG A 95 -3.66 6.69 -2.45
C ARG A 95 -3.81 5.25 -2.00
N PHE A 96 -2.69 4.54 -1.87
CA PHE A 96 -2.67 3.28 -1.13
C PHE A 96 -2.69 3.56 0.38
N SER A 97 -3.52 2.85 1.14
CA SER A 97 -3.75 3.18 2.56
C SER A 97 -2.50 3.10 3.45
N GLY A 98 -1.55 2.23 3.11
CA GLY A 98 -0.24 2.06 3.76
C GLY A 98 0.86 2.98 3.23
N ILE A 99 0.55 3.90 2.31
CA ILE A 99 1.49 4.89 1.76
C ILE A 99 0.92 6.29 1.95
N PRO A 100 0.86 6.82 3.19
CA PRO A 100 0.28 8.14 3.45
C PRO A 100 1.02 9.27 2.71
N GLN A 101 2.30 9.10 2.39
CA GLN A 101 3.14 10.05 1.65
C GLN A 101 2.81 10.09 0.14
N MET A 102 2.00 9.16 -0.38
CA MET A 102 1.53 9.18 -1.77
C MET A 102 0.42 10.21 -1.91
N THR A 103 0.79 11.49 -1.91
CA THR A 103 -0.12 12.61 -2.11
C THR A 103 0.06 13.18 -3.51
N GLN A 104 -1.05 13.53 -4.16
CA GLN A 104 -0.98 14.39 -5.33
C GLN A 104 -0.35 15.71 -4.90
N SER A 105 0.76 16.08 -5.52
CA SER A 105 1.53 17.28 -5.15
C SER A 105 1.85 18.10 -6.39
N TYR A 106 2.45 19.27 -6.21
CA TYR A 106 2.98 20.06 -7.32
C TYR A 106 4.17 19.36 -8.02
N VAL A 107 4.71 18.27 -7.45
CA VAL A 107 5.83 17.51 -8.00
C VAL A 107 5.33 16.27 -8.74
N TYR A 108 4.41 15.51 -8.13
CA TYR A 108 4.01 14.19 -8.60
C TYR A 108 2.54 14.13 -9.01
N SER A 109 2.28 13.38 -10.07
CA SER A 109 0.96 12.84 -10.36
C SER A 109 0.95 11.33 -10.27
N TYR A 110 -0.11 10.77 -9.70
CA TYR A 110 -0.30 9.33 -9.59
C TYR A 110 -1.59 8.92 -10.29
N ALA A 111 -1.55 7.79 -10.98
CA ALA A 111 -2.74 7.16 -11.53
C ALA A 111 -2.75 5.68 -11.17
N PHE A 112 -3.91 5.23 -10.72
CA PHE A 112 -4.22 3.83 -10.47
C PHE A 112 -5.30 3.38 -11.46
N VAL A 113 -5.04 2.29 -12.17
CA VAL A 113 -5.95 1.71 -13.15
C VAL A 113 -6.23 0.27 -12.75
N ASN A 114 -7.50 -0.10 -12.74
CA ASN A 114 -7.97 -1.46 -12.50
C ASN A 114 -9.19 -1.72 -13.38
N THR A 115 -8.95 -2.19 -14.61
CA THR A 115 -9.97 -2.54 -15.61
C THR A 115 -9.91 -4.03 -15.92
N THR A 116 -10.78 -4.53 -16.79
CA THR A 116 -10.69 -5.91 -17.30
C THR A 116 -9.36 -6.21 -17.99
N ASP A 117 -8.71 -5.18 -18.54
CA ASP A 117 -7.56 -5.33 -19.42
C ASP A 117 -6.24 -5.10 -18.70
N GLU A 118 -6.19 -4.20 -17.73
CA GLU A 118 -4.95 -3.87 -17.01
C GLU A 118 -5.20 -3.51 -15.54
N LEU A 119 -4.23 -3.84 -14.69
CA LEU A 119 -4.13 -3.40 -13.30
C LEU A 119 -2.74 -2.80 -13.10
N TYR A 120 -2.63 -1.49 -12.87
CA TYR A 120 -1.33 -0.88 -12.60
C TYR A 120 -1.41 0.40 -11.79
N VAL A 121 -0.26 0.77 -11.23
CA VAL A 121 0.02 2.15 -10.79
C VAL A 121 1.11 2.74 -11.68
N VAL A 122 0.96 4.00 -12.02
CA VAL A 122 1.98 4.82 -12.66
C VAL A 122 2.09 6.13 -11.91
N TYR A 123 3.29 6.70 -11.91
CA TYR A 123 3.51 8.05 -11.43
C TYR A 123 4.28 8.85 -12.47
N ASN A 124 4.04 10.15 -12.53
CA ASN A 124 4.78 11.07 -13.37
C ASN A 124 5.26 12.26 -12.55
N ILE A 125 6.27 12.95 -13.07
CA ILE A 125 6.84 14.15 -12.46
C ILE A 125 6.55 15.33 -13.39
N TYR A 126 6.02 16.43 -12.87
CA TYR A 126 5.67 17.60 -13.68
C TYR A 126 6.90 18.34 -14.21
N ASN A 127 7.95 18.46 -13.40
CA ASN A 127 9.22 19.06 -13.80
C ASN A 127 10.19 17.96 -14.22
N SER A 128 10.48 17.87 -15.52
CA SER A 128 11.36 16.84 -16.09
C SER A 128 12.83 16.94 -15.65
N SER A 129 13.23 18.04 -15.01
CA SER A 129 14.58 18.19 -14.43
C SER A 129 14.74 17.46 -13.09
N ILE A 130 13.65 16.99 -12.48
CA ILE A 130 13.69 16.26 -11.20
C ILE A 130 13.81 14.77 -11.47
N PHE A 131 14.88 14.16 -10.93
CA PHE A 131 15.05 12.72 -10.93
C PHE A 131 14.54 12.13 -9.61
N SER A 132 13.46 11.33 -9.70
CA SER A 132 12.85 10.72 -8.51
C SER A 132 12.36 9.28 -8.77
N PRO A 133 13.24 8.26 -8.70
CA PRO A 133 12.87 6.85 -8.87
C PRO A 133 12.31 6.22 -7.58
N PHE A 134 11.48 5.19 -7.74
CA PHE A 134 11.29 4.19 -6.68
C PHE A 134 12.33 3.07 -6.85
N VAL A 135 13.00 2.68 -5.77
CA VAL A 135 14.09 1.71 -5.75
C VAL A 135 13.78 0.64 -4.70
N LEU A 136 13.78 -0.62 -5.09
CA LEU A 136 13.79 -1.77 -4.19
C LEU A 136 15.25 -2.18 -3.93
N ASP A 137 15.77 -1.91 -2.74
CA ASP A 137 17.16 -2.23 -2.42
C ASP A 137 17.38 -3.72 -2.10
N ASP A 138 18.64 -4.12 -1.97
CA ASP A 138 19.06 -5.48 -1.63
C ASP A 138 18.75 -5.89 -0.18
N SER A 139 18.42 -4.92 0.69
CA SER A 139 17.97 -5.18 2.06
C SER A 139 16.48 -5.53 2.15
N GLY A 140 15.72 -5.30 1.08
CA GLY A 140 14.29 -5.51 1.02
C GLY A 140 13.49 -4.29 1.48
N ALA A 141 13.99 -3.08 1.26
CA ALA A 141 13.26 -1.85 1.49
C ALA A 141 12.99 -1.12 0.16
N ILE A 142 11.81 -0.52 0.07
CA ILE A 142 11.42 0.33 -1.07
C ILE A 142 11.71 1.77 -0.68
N HIS A 143 12.45 2.50 -1.51
CA HIS A 143 12.76 3.91 -1.32
C HIS A 143 12.19 4.73 -2.48
N HIS A 144 11.46 5.80 -2.17
CA HIS A 144 11.22 6.87 -3.13
C HIS A 144 12.36 7.88 -2.97
N MET A 145 13.30 7.86 -3.90
CA MET A 145 14.51 8.69 -3.84
C MET A 145 14.33 9.95 -4.68
N MET A 146 14.96 11.05 -4.31
CA MET A 146 15.02 12.30 -5.09
C MET A 146 16.48 12.78 -5.18
N TRP A 147 16.93 13.12 -6.38
CA TRP A 147 18.26 13.70 -6.57
C TRP A 147 18.29 15.16 -6.10
N GLY A 148 19.16 15.47 -5.13
CA GLY A 148 19.39 16.83 -4.67
C GLY A 148 20.56 17.46 -5.41
N GLU A 149 20.30 18.41 -6.29
CA GLU A 149 21.37 19.05 -7.07
C GLU A 149 22.35 19.87 -6.22
N SER A 150 21.84 20.52 -5.16
CA SER A 150 22.67 21.35 -4.27
C SER A 150 23.71 20.54 -3.49
N ASN A 151 23.39 19.30 -3.13
CA ASN A 151 24.24 18.43 -2.33
C ASN A 151 24.76 17.18 -3.08
N ARG A 152 24.44 17.07 -4.38
CA ARG A 152 24.83 15.98 -5.29
C ARG A 152 24.65 14.59 -4.69
N ARG A 153 23.50 14.36 -4.05
CA ARG A 153 23.17 13.07 -3.43
C ARG A 153 21.71 12.70 -3.61
N TRP A 154 21.45 11.40 -3.54
CA TRP A 154 20.09 10.88 -3.41
C TRP A 154 19.58 11.12 -1.99
N ASN A 155 18.40 11.72 -1.88
CA ASN A 155 17.68 11.89 -0.62
C ASN A 155 16.45 10.98 -0.63
N THR A 156 16.19 10.26 0.45
CA THR A 156 15.02 9.39 0.57
C THR A 156 13.83 10.22 1.06
N PHE A 157 12.78 10.34 0.25
CA PHE A 157 11.54 11.01 0.61
C PHE A 157 10.60 10.10 1.40
N TYR A 158 10.58 8.82 1.04
CA TYR A 158 9.75 7.80 1.65
C TYR A 158 10.45 6.45 1.61
N SER A 159 10.26 5.65 2.65
CA SER A 159 10.68 4.25 2.68
C SER A 159 9.56 3.33 3.17
N ALA A 160 9.56 2.08 2.70
CA ALA A 160 8.66 1.04 3.19
C ALA A 160 9.41 -0.30 3.30
N PRO A 161 9.27 -1.06 4.40
CA PRO A 161 8.61 -0.67 5.66
C PRO A 161 9.31 0.52 6.34
N SER A 162 8.57 1.42 7.01
CA SER A 162 9.16 2.59 7.69
C SER A 162 9.38 2.39 9.19
N ASP A 163 8.61 1.50 9.82
CA ASP A 163 8.71 1.16 11.23
C ASP A 163 8.25 -0.26 11.50
N TRP A 164 8.29 -0.67 12.77
CA TRP A 164 7.90 -2.01 13.20
C TRP A 164 6.45 -2.36 12.81
N CYS A 165 5.49 -1.44 12.91
CA CYS A 165 4.08 -1.69 12.60
C CYS A 165 3.82 -1.92 11.11
N ASP A 166 4.67 -1.40 10.24
CA ASP A 166 4.54 -1.57 8.79
C ASP A 166 4.85 -3.01 8.36
N TYR A 167 5.67 -3.74 9.13
CA TYR A 167 5.94 -5.15 8.84
C TYR A 167 4.66 -5.98 8.90
N TYR A 168 4.51 -6.87 7.94
CA TYR A 168 3.29 -7.63 7.75
C TYR A 168 3.02 -8.58 8.91
N GLY A 169 1.81 -8.52 9.46
CA GLY A 169 1.31 -9.52 10.42
C GLY A 169 1.74 -9.32 11.89
N GLN A 170 2.35 -8.20 12.25
CA GLN A 170 2.92 -7.99 13.60
C GLN A 170 1.95 -8.14 14.78
N CYS A 171 0.67 -7.77 14.59
CA CYS A 171 -0.36 -7.89 15.65
C CYS A 171 -1.36 -9.03 15.43
N ALA A 172 -1.08 -9.93 14.48
CA ALA A 172 -1.91 -11.08 14.14
C ALA A 172 -3.41 -10.74 13.92
N ALA A 173 -4.29 -11.73 14.03
CA ALA A 173 -5.71 -11.58 13.76
C ALA A 173 -6.41 -10.71 14.83
N TYR A 174 -7.30 -9.82 14.37
CA TYR A 174 -8.09 -8.88 15.21
C TYR A 174 -7.27 -7.93 16.11
N GLY A 175 -5.94 -7.86 15.90
CA GLY A 175 -5.05 -6.88 16.51
C GLY A 175 -4.76 -5.72 15.56
N SER A 176 -4.49 -4.55 16.14
CA SER A 176 -4.10 -3.33 15.44
C SER A 176 -2.80 -2.79 16.03
N CYS A 177 -1.90 -2.31 15.15
CA CYS A 177 -0.62 -1.77 15.57
C CYS A 177 -0.71 -0.26 15.80
N ARG A 178 -0.19 0.21 16.93
CA ARG A 178 -0.09 1.62 17.31
C ARG A 178 1.36 1.98 17.62
N ARG A 179 1.92 2.90 16.83
CA ARG A 179 3.33 3.32 16.93
C ARG A 179 3.68 4.00 18.26
N GLU A 180 2.75 4.79 18.79
CA GLU A 180 2.98 5.69 19.93
C GLU A 180 2.73 5.04 21.30
N ASN A 181 2.28 3.78 21.32
CA ASN A 181 1.97 3.08 22.56
C ASN A 181 3.18 2.26 23.06
N THR A 182 3.30 2.14 24.39
CA THR A 182 4.21 1.17 25.03
C THR A 182 3.88 -0.26 24.62
N VAL A 183 2.58 -0.60 24.59
CA VAL A 183 2.06 -1.83 24.00
C VAL A 183 1.67 -1.56 22.55
N ARG A 184 2.48 -2.05 21.61
CA ARG A 184 2.30 -1.76 20.18
C ARG A 184 1.06 -2.41 19.59
N CYS A 185 0.68 -3.59 20.06
CA CYS A 185 -0.50 -4.29 19.58
C CYS A 185 -1.68 -4.15 20.55
N VAL A 186 -2.81 -3.71 20.02
CA VAL A 186 -4.08 -3.60 20.76
C VAL A 186 -5.17 -4.36 20.04
N CYS A 187 -6.04 -5.03 20.77
CA CYS A 187 -7.20 -5.67 20.18
C CYS A 187 -8.18 -4.63 19.64
N LEU A 188 -8.84 -4.97 18.52
CA LEU A 188 -9.95 -4.18 18.01
C LEU A 188 -11.09 -4.15 19.04
N PRO A 189 -11.94 -3.10 19.03
CA PRO A 189 -13.08 -3.01 19.94
C PRO A 189 -13.93 -4.29 19.93
N GLY A 190 -14.23 -4.79 21.13
CA GLY A 190 -14.92 -6.07 21.34
C GLY A 190 -13.98 -7.26 21.55
N PHE A 191 -12.76 -7.25 21.03
CA PHE A 191 -11.86 -8.40 21.14
C PHE A 191 -10.93 -8.33 22.35
N GLN A 192 -10.51 -9.49 22.85
CA GLN A 192 -9.54 -9.62 23.94
C GLN A 192 -8.32 -10.46 23.50
N PRO A 193 -7.14 -10.29 24.13
CA PRO A 193 -5.99 -11.14 23.88
C PRO A 193 -6.33 -12.62 24.10
N LYS A 194 -5.97 -13.51 23.17
CA LYS A 194 -6.16 -14.95 23.37
C LYS A 194 -5.28 -15.50 24.49
N SER A 195 -4.06 -14.98 24.59
CA SER A 195 -3.11 -15.26 25.67
C SER A 195 -2.77 -13.95 26.38
N PRO A 196 -3.47 -13.61 27.49
CA PRO A 196 -3.19 -12.39 28.23
C PRO A 196 -1.73 -12.32 28.73
N THR A 197 -1.18 -13.46 29.19
CA THR A 197 0.20 -13.54 29.69
C THR A 197 1.21 -13.16 28.61
N ASP A 198 1.11 -13.75 27.41
CA ASP A 198 2.01 -13.46 26.30
C ASP A 198 1.84 -12.01 25.82
N TRP A 199 0.60 -11.49 25.85
CA TRP A 199 0.31 -10.11 25.51
C TRP A 199 1.05 -9.10 26.41
N TYR A 200 1.17 -9.39 27.72
CA TYR A 200 1.95 -8.58 28.66
C TYR A 200 3.47 -8.69 28.44
N LEU A 201 3.94 -9.81 27.88
CA LEU A 201 5.33 -10.04 27.53
C LEU A 201 5.71 -9.52 26.13
N SER A 202 4.80 -8.81 25.46
CA SER A 202 4.98 -8.31 24.09
C SER A 202 5.05 -9.40 23.01
N GLU A 203 4.43 -10.55 23.27
CA GLU A 203 4.25 -11.65 22.33
C GLU A 203 2.79 -11.62 21.83
N TRP A 204 2.59 -11.18 20.59
CA TRP A 204 1.25 -10.90 20.01
C TRP A 204 0.86 -11.87 18.89
N SER A 205 1.62 -12.94 18.69
CA SER A 205 1.47 -13.90 17.59
C SER A 205 0.12 -14.62 17.57
N ASP A 206 -0.47 -14.87 18.74
CA ASP A 206 -1.80 -15.50 18.87
C ASP A 206 -2.97 -14.58 18.48
N GLY A 207 -2.71 -13.27 18.49
CA GLY A 207 -3.69 -12.22 18.22
C GLY A 207 -4.81 -12.17 19.27
N CYS A 208 -5.95 -11.64 18.84
CA CYS A 208 -7.11 -11.46 19.69
C CYS A 208 -8.24 -12.44 19.33
N GLY A 209 -9.13 -12.71 20.29
CA GLY A 209 -10.29 -13.57 20.16
C GLY A 209 -11.35 -13.22 21.20
N GLY A 210 -12.49 -13.92 21.17
CA GLY A 210 -13.49 -13.86 22.25
C GLY A 210 -14.01 -12.47 22.59
N GLY A 211 -15.00 -11.98 21.83
CA GLY A 211 -15.80 -10.82 22.24
C GLY A 211 -16.55 -10.08 21.11
N ALA A 212 -17.06 -10.81 20.13
CA ALA A 212 -18.33 -10.39 19.58
C ALA A 212 -19.39 -10.75 20.64
N GLN A 213 -19.98 -9.76 21.32
CA GLN A 213 -21.36 -9.94 21.73
C GLN A 213 -22.10 -10.46 20.50
N THR A 214 -22.79 -11.58 20.68
CA THR A 214 -23.44 -12.33 19.60
C THR A 214 -24.30 -11.41 18.72
N PRO A 215 -24.44 -11.68 17.41
CA PRO A 215 -25.24 -10.85 16.49
C PRO A 215 -26.73 -10.66 16.82
N THR A 216 -27.21 -11.11 17.98
CA THR A 216 -28.61 -11.01 18.41
C THR A 216 -28.99 -9.63 18.96
N ASP A 217 -28.02 -8.81 19.37
CA ASP A 217 -28.34 -7.60 20.15
C ASP A 217 -28.43 -6.31 19.33
N TRP A 218 -28.23 -6.37 18.01
CA TRP A 218 -28.39 -5.18 17.17
C TRP A 218 -29.86 -4.78 16.99
N TYR A 219 -30.79 -5.73 17.09
CA TYR A 219 -32.22 -5.49 16.92
C TYR A 219 -32.91 -4.95 18.18
N SER A 220 -32.36 -5.19 19.38
CA SER A 220 -33.03 -4.85 20.65
C SER A 220 -32.88 -3.39 21.07
N ASN A 221 -31.88 -2.66 20.56
CA ASN A 221 -31.59 -1.29 20.99
C ASN A 221 -32.27 -0.18 20.15
N ARG A 222 -33.28 -0.50 19.33
CA ARG A 222 -33.98 0.49 18.51
C ARG A 222 -35.36 0.95 19.02
N PHE A 223 -35.76 0.56 20.23
CA PHE A 223 -37.07 0.93 20.83
C PHE A 223 -36.99 1.53 22.24
N HIS A 224 -35.92 2.27 22.54
CA HIS A 224 -35.93 3.21 23.66
C HIS A 224 -35.65 4.61 23.15
N GLU A 225 -36.60 5.15 22.39
CA GLU A 225 -36.79 6.60 22.32
C GLU A 225 -37.61 7.02 23.55
N GLU A 226 -37.00 7.93 24.31
CA GLU A 226 -37.53 8.55 25.51
C GLU A 226 -38.81 9.33 25.20
N THR A 227 -39.93 8.93 25.79
CA THR A 227 -41.12 9.80 25.91
C THR A 227 -40.88 10.86 26.98
N PRO A 228 -40.96 12.17 26.68
CA PRO A 228 -40.84 13.22 27.69
C PRO A 228 -42.07 13.25 28.61
N GLY A 229 -41.79 13.43 29.90
CA GLY A 229 -42.69 13.41 31.05
C GLY A 229 -44.12 13.93 30.87
N GLY A 230 -45.09 13.11 31.29
CA GLY A 230 -46.45 13.54 31.59
C GLY A 230 -46.53 14.17 32.99
N LYS A 231 -46.94 15.44 33.05
CA LYS A 231 -47.62 16.01 34.23
C LYS A 231 -49.07 16.28 33.86
N ASN A 232 -49.98 15.59 34.53
CA ASN A 232 -51.43 15.80 34.40
C ASN A 232 -51.86 17.04 35.20
N GLY A 233 -52.61 17.92 34.55
CA GLY A 233 -53.39 18.99 35.17
C GLY A 233 -54.40 19.52 34.14
N LYS A 234 -55.69 19.22 34.38
CA LYS A 234 -56.85 19.48 33.51
C LYS A 234 -57.34 20.96 33.61
N PRO A 235 -58.36 21.38 32.83
CA PRO A 235 -58.40 22.64 32.07
C PRO A 235 -59.26 23.74 32.71
N ASP A 236 -59.14 24.97 32.20
CA ASP A 236 -60.29 25.81 31.80
C ASP A 236 -59.87 27.19 31.21
N GLY A 237 -60.67 27.69 30.27
CA GLY A 237 -60.97 29.13 30.16
C GLY A 237 -60.35 29.95 29.02
N SER A 238 -61.10 30.09 27.92
CA SER A 238 -61.34 31.31 27.10
C SER A 238 -60.48 32.56 27.36
N PHE A 239 -59.75 33.09 26.36
CA PHE A 239 -60.14 34.01 25.27
C PHE A 239 -58.99 34.10 24.26
#